data_AF-A0A0Q2R458-F1
#
_entry.id   AF-A0A0Q2R458-F1
#
_cell.length_a   1.000
_cell.length_b   1.000
_cell.length_c   1.000
_cell.angle_alpha   90.00
_cell.angle_beta   90.00
_cell.angle_gamma   90.00
#
_symmetry.space_group_name_H-M   'P 1'
#
loop_
_entity.id
_entity.type
_entity.pdbx_description
1 polymer ?
#
loop_
_entity_poly.entity_id
_entity_poly.type
_entity_poly.pdbx_seq_one_letter_code
_entity_poly.pdbx_strand_id
1 'polypeptide(L)'
;MLLLSRMTGQRVLSPDGGVVGRLADLTVELGEQPGPCLVKRLLVQRHGAPDLLSPWAAVESFRHTGLVLAHGTDDPATFAITSITETLGDDEILLGRDVLDTQVIDVVGQRLARVAEVVLARTSQNRLELVGVEVGFGGVLRRLGLRRLAARAGEDALAWTDLHLTSERGHAVQLATPRSAVNHLDARGLAALVSRLDTESATEILTARGPRFAAEVIRASHPDVGERVLRAMARTNAAETVAAMPADHATRWRDRLAGSPTLLDRPFLRSQVWPRRRHAPAEGRGAERPKP
;
A
#
# COMPACT_ATOMS: atom_id res chain seq x y z
N MET A 1 -15.68 9.79 -8.03
CA MET A 1 -14.83 8.94 -7.18
C MET A 1 -15.43 8.86 -5.78
N LEU A 2 -15.17 7.77 -5.08
CA LEU A 2 -15.67 7.44 -3.74
C LEU A 2 -14.48 7.25 -2.82
N LEU A 3 -14.63 7.58 -1.54
CA LEU A 3 -13.56 7.46 -0.54
C LEU A 3 -13.97 6.44 0.50
N LEU A 4 -13.09 5.49 0.83
CA LEU A 4 -13.38 4.42 1.78
C LEU A 4 -13.85 4.97 3.13
N SER A 5 -13.19 6.01 3.65
CA SER A 5 -13.55 6.62 4.94
C SER A 5 -14.96 7.21 5.00
N ARG A 6 -15.55 7.55 3.84
CA ARG A 6 -16.93 8.01 3.76
C ARG A 6 -17.93 6.86 3.68
N MET A 7 -17.47 5.67 3.31
CA MET A 7 -18.29 4.47 3.20
C MET A 7 -18.34 3.71 4.52
N THR A 8 -17.20 3.56 5.19
CA THR A 8 -17.14 2.87 6.48
C THR A 8 -17.99 3.59 7.52
N GLY A 9 -18.60 2.81 8.42
CA GLY A 9 -19.56 3.28 9.41
C GLY A 9 -20.98 3.51 8.90
N GLN A 10 -21.23 3.50 7.58
CA GLN A 10 -22.58 3.58 7.02
C GLN A 10 -23.42 2.34 7.38
N ARG A 11 -24.75 2.51 7.47
CA ARG A 11 -25.69 1.42 7.73
C ARG A 11 -25.76 0.48 6.53
N VAL A 12 -25.76 -0.82 6.83
CA VAL A 12 -26.10 -1.88 5.88
C VAL A 12 -27.51 -2.33 6.19
N LEU A 13 -28.38 -2.27 5.20
CA LEU A 13 -29.81 -2.55 5.31
C LEU A 13 -30.16 -3.84 4.56
N SER A 14 -31.13 -4.55 5.10
CA SER A 14 -31.87 -5.61 4.43
C SER A 14 -32.80 -5.01 3.36
N PRO A 15 -33.25 -5.76 2.34
CA PRO A 15 -34.23 -5.24 1.37
C PRO A 15 -35.50 -4.69 2.01
N ASP A 16 -35.91 -5.25 3.16
CA ASP A 16 -37.10 -4.82 3.91
C ASP A 16 -36.86 -3.54 4.73
N GLY A 17 -35.68 -2.94 4.63
CA GLY A 17 -35.28 -1.72 5.35
C GLY A 17 -34.76 -1.95 6.78
N GLY A 18 -34.72 -3.20 7.24
CA GLY A 18 -34.12 -3.59 8.52
C GLY A 18 -32.62 -3.33 8.57
N VAL A 19 -32.08 -3.02 9.75
CA VAL A 19 -30.63 -2.80 9.90
C VAL A 19 -29.92 -4.12 10.12
N VAL A 20 -29.05 -4.49 9.19
CA VAL A 20 -28.18 -5.66 9.31
C VAL A 20 -26.97 -5.33 10.19
N GLY A 21 -26.37 -4.14 9.99
CA GLY A 21 -25.20 -3.70 10.74
C GLY A 21 -24.59 -2.42 10.17
N ARG A 22 -23.28 -2.26 10.34
CA ARG A 22 -22.50 -1.17 9.75
C ARG A 22 -21.38 -1.70 8.88
N LEU A 23 -21.10 -1.03 7.77
CA LEU A 23 -19.96 -1.36 6.93
C LEU A 23 -18.67 -1.07 7.72
N ALA A 24 -17.93 -2.11 8.08
CA ALA A 24 -16.66 -1.97 8.78
C ALA A 24 -15.51 -1.81 7.80
N ASP A 25 -15.49 -2.62 6.73
CA ASP A 25 -14.40 -2.63 5.76
C ASP A 25 -14.84 -3.27 4.42
N LEU A 26 -13.98 -3.18 3.41
CA LEU A 26 -14.11 -3.80 2.10
C LEU A 26 -12.87 -4.63 1.79
N THR A 27 -13.05 -5.73 1.07
CA THR A 27 -11.93 -6.56 0.63
C THR A 27 -11.67 -6.44 -0.85
N VAL A 28 -10.40 -6.62 -1.23
CA VAL A 28 -9.97 -6.82 -2.61
C VAL A 28 -9.03 -8.01 -2.69
N GLU A 29 -9.01 -8.65 -3.86
CA GLU A 29 -8.10 -9.74 -4.17
C GLU A 29 -6.97 -9.20 -5.07
N LEU A 30 -5.73 -9.46 -4.67
CA LEU A 30 -4.53 -9.01 -5.36
C LEU A 30 -4.02 -10.13 -6.27
N GLY A 31 -4.86 -10.50 -7.23
CA GLY A 31 -4.64 -11.67 -8.09
C GLY A 31 -3.77 -11.42 -9.33
N GLU A 32 -3.44 -12.52 -10.01
CA GLU A 32 -2.65 -12.58 -11.25
C GLU A 32 -3.45 -12.25 -12.53
N GLN A 33 -4.74 -11.93 -12.44
CA GLN A 33 -5.55 -11.64 -13.62
C GLN A 33 -5.35 -10.19 -14.09
N PRO A 34 -5.09 -9.95 -15.38
CA PRO A 34 -5.07 -8.59 -15.92
C PRO A 34 -6.47 -8.01 -15.87
N GLY A 35 -6.66 -6.93 -15.10
CA GLY A 35 -7.95 -6.29 -14.97
C GLY A 35 -8.01 -5.28 -13.82
N PRO A 36 -9.14 -4.56 -13.70
CA PRO A 36 -9.37 -3.64 -12.59
C PRO A 36 -9.36 -4.39 -11.26
N CYS A 37 -8.76 -3.79 -10.22
CA CYS A 37 -8.80 -4.35 -8.87
C CYS A 37 -10.18 -4.04 -8.27
N LEU A 38 -11.09 -5.01 -8.29
CA LEU A 38 -12.48 -4.78 -7.89
C LEU A 38 -12.72 -5.26 -6.46
N VAL A 39 -13.59 -4.54 -5.75
CA VAL A 39 -14.07 -4.96 -4.42
C VAL A 39 -14.74 -6.33 -4.54
N LYS A 40 -14.31 -7.26 -3.68
CA LYS A 40 -14.74 -8.65 -3.65
C LYS A 40 -15.82 -8.87 -2.60
N ARG A 41 -15.61 -8.41 -1.37
CA ARG A 41 -16.53 -8.60 -0.24
C ARG A 41 -16.65 -7.33 0.60
N LEU A 42 -17.71 -7.29 1.41
CA LEU A 42 -17.94 -6.29 2.44
C LEU A 42 -17.95 -6.94 3.81
N LEU A 43 -17.22 -6.34 4.74
CA LEU A 43 -17.26 -6.71 6.16
C LEU A 43 -18.30 -5.87 6.86
N VAL A 44 -19.33 -6.51 7.41
CA VAL A 44 -20.41 -5.86 8.14
C VAL A 44 -20.29 -6.19 9.61
N GLN A 45 -20.00 -5.16 10.40
CA GLN A 45 -19.97 -5.26 11.85
C GLN A 45 -21.39 -5.25 12.41
N ARG A 46 -21.69 -6.22 13.28
CA ARG A 46 -23.00 -6.35 13.93
C ARG A 46 -22.89 -6.22 15.44
N HIS A 47 -23.92 -5.67 16.07
CA HIS A 47 -23.96 -5.51 17.52
C HIS A 47 -24.66 -6.70 18.16
N GLY A 48 -23.96 -7.44 19.02
CA GLY A 48 -24.52 -8.61 19.73
C GLY A 48 -24.73 -9.84 18.84
N ALA A 49 -24.14 -9.87 17.64
CA ALA A 49 -24.14 -10.99 16.70
C ALA A 49 -22.77 -11.09 16.00
N PRO A 50 -22.39 -12.26 15.45
CA PRO A 50 -21.14 -12.40 14.70
C PRO A 50 -21.06 -11.43 13.52
N ASP A 51 -19.89 -11.00 13.09
CA ASP A 51 -19.76 -10.15 11.90
C ASP A 51 -20.12 -10.93 10.62
N LEU A 52 -20.50 -10.22 9.56
CA LEU A 52 -20.76 -10.83 8.25
C LEU A 52 -19.67 -10.46 7.25
N LEU A 53 -19.25 -11.41 6.42
CA LEU A 53 -18.37 -11.18 5.29
C LEU A 53 -19.08 -11.58 3.99
N SER A 54 -19.88 -10.66 3.46
CA SER A 54 -20.75 -10.90 2.32
C SER A 54 -20.03 -10.59 1.00
N PRO A 55 -20.25 -11.34 -0.09
CA PRO A 55 -19.72 -11.00 -1.41
C PRO A 55 -20.31 -9.69 -1.92
N TRP A 56 -19.57 -8.93 -2.73
CA TRP A 56 -20.08 -7.68 -3.32
C TRP A 56 -21.33 -7.92 -4.18
N ALA A 57 -21.47 -9.12 -4.76
CA ALA A 57 -22.66 -9.52 -5.50
C ALA A 57 -23.96 -9.51 -4.65
N ALA A 58 -23.84 -9.56 -3.33
CA ALA A 58 -24.95 -9.41 -2.40
C ALA A 58 -25.44 -7.95 -2.27
N VAL A 59 -24.71 -6.96 -2.81
CA VAL A 59 -25.10 -5.54 -2.73
C VAL A 59 -26.05 -5.22 -3.88
N GLU A 60 -27.32 -4.98 -3.56
CA GLU A 60 -28.31 -4.54 -4.54
C GLU A 60 -28.11 -3.06 -4.90
N SER A 61 -27.94 -2.22 -3.88
CA SER A 61 -27.70 -0.81 -4.11
C SER A 61 -26.75 -0.21 -3.08
N PHE A 62 -25.95 0.75 -3.54
CA PHE A 62 -25.08 1.55 -2.70
C PHE A 62 -25.33 3.03 -3.00
N ARG A 63 -25.76 3.79 -1.99
CA ARG A 63 -26.04 5.23 -2.07
C ARG A 63 -25.32 5.97 -0.94
N HIS A 64 -25.45 7.29 -0.91
CA HIS A 64 -24.79 8.12 0.11
C HIS A 64 -25.34 7.87 1.52
N THR A 65 -26.53 7.29 1.65
CA THR A 65 -27.23 7.05 2.91
C THR A 65 -27.03 5.65 3.48
N GLY A 66 -26.40 4.73 2.73
CA GLY A 66 -26.18 3.35 3.15
C GLY A 66 -26.04 2.36 1.99
N LEU A 67 -25.79 1.11 2.37
CA LEU A 67 -25.78 -0.06 1.49
C LEU A 67 -27.05 -0.87 1.73
N VAL A 68 -27.64 -1.40 0.66
CA VAL A 68 -28.78 -2.33 0.72
C VAL A 68 -28.32 -3.67 0.15
N LEU A 69 -28.51 -4.73 0.94
CA LEU A 69 -28.27 -6.11 0.53
C LEU A 69 -29.45 -6.61 -0.31
N ALA A 70 -29.18 -7.53 -1.23
CA ALA A 70 -30.19 -8.22 -2.01
C ALA A 70 -30.95 -9.23 -1.13
N HIS A 71 -32.16 -9.61 -1.56
CA HIS A 71 -33.00 -10.52 -0.80
C HIS A 71 -32.35 -11.89 -0.59
N GLY A 72 -32.39 -12.38 0.65
CA GLY A 72 -31.77 -13.65 1.05
C GLY A 72 -30.25 -13.60 1.20
N THR A 73 -29.62 -12.42 1.11
CA THR A 73 -28.15 -12.27 1.27
C THR A 73 -27.74 -11.63 2.59
N ASP A 74 -28.72 -11.31 3.43
CA ASP A 74 -28.59 -10.88 4.82
C ASP A 74 -28.65 -12.03 5.83
N ASP A 75 -28.76 -13.28 5.35
CA ASP A 75 -28.81 -14.48 6.18
C ASP A 75 -27.49 -14.69 6.97
N PRO A 76 -27.55 -14.65 8.32
CA PRO A 76 -26.39 -14.93 9.17
C PRO A 76 -25.81 -16.31 8.95
N ALA A 77 -26.60 -17.33 8.61
CA ALA A 77 -26.09 -18.71 8.49
C ALA A 77 -25.12 -18.86 7.31
N THR A 78 -25.23 -18.01 6.30
CA THR A 78 -24.44 -18.11 5.07
C THR A 78 -23.12 -17.32 5.14
N PHE A 79 -23.12 -16.13 5.77
CA PHE A 79 -21.98 -15.20 5.72
C PHE A 79 -21.39 -14.82 7.08
N ALA A 80 -21.88 -15.38 8.19
CA ALA A 80 -21.31 -15.10 9.50
C ALA A 80 -19.89 -15.64 9.63
N ILE A 81 -19.02 -14.82 10.22
CA ILE A 81 -17.63 -15.18 10.48
C ILE A 81 -17.34 -15.10 11.98
N THR A 82 -16.49 -16.00 12.45
CA THR A 82 -15.93 -15.99 13.81
C THR A 82 -14.54 -15.35 13.83
N SER A 83 -13.79 -15.50 12.74
CA SER A 83 -12.45 -14.94 12.56
C SER A 83 -12.28 -14.38 11.15
N ILE A 84 -12.04 -13.08 11.06
CA ILE A 84 -11.78 -12.42 9.78
C ILE A 84 -10.49 -12.93 9.13
N THR A 85 -9.44 -13.16 9.93
CA THR A 85 -8.14 -13.59 9.42
C THR A 85 -8.20 -14.97 8.78
N GLU A 86 -8.96 -15.89 9.35
CA GLU A 86 -9.14 -17.26 8.83
C GLU A 86 -10.06 -17.32 7.60
N THR A 87 -10.93 -16.32 7.43
CA THR A 87 -11.91 -16.30 6.32
C THR A 87 -11.42 -15.55 5.09
N LEU A 88 -10.36 -14.75 5.20
CA LEU A 88 -9.74 -14.06 4.06
C LEU A 88 -8.95 -15.06 3.20
N GLY A 89 -9.14 -15.01 1.87
CA GLY A 89 -8.29 -15.78 0.95
C GLY A 89 -6.83 -15.32 1.03
N ASP A 90 -5.91 -16.19 0.62
CA ASP A 90 -4.47 -15.95 0.76
C ASP A 90 -4.00 -14.66 0.07
N ASP A 91 -4.60 -14.31 -1.06
CA ASP A 91 -4.34 -13.11 -1.85
C ASP A 91 -5.33 -11.96 -1.59
N GLU A 92 -6.17 -12.09 -0.56
CA GLU A 92 -7.20 -11.13 -0.23
C GLU A 92 -6.80 -10.24 0.94
N ILE A 93 -7.00 -8.93 0.78
CA ILE A 93 -6.70 -7.91 1.80
C ILE A 93 -7.93 -7.08 2.16
N LEU A 94 -7.89 -6.46 3.33
CA LEU A 94 -8.88 -5.48 3.80
C LEU A 94 -8.36 -4.06 3.55
N LEU A 95 -9.15 -3.22 2.89
CA LEU A 95 -8.71 -1.88 2.51
C LEU A 95 -8.51 -0.96 3.71
N GLY A 96 -9.37 -1.04 4.71
CA GLY A 96 -9.27 -0.25 5.94
C GLY A 96 -8.13 -0.71 6.82
N ARG A 97 -7.96 -2.03 7.01
CA ARG A 97 -6.88 -2.60 7.83
C ARG A 97 -5.50 -2.51 7.16
N ASP A 98 -5.40 -2.92 5.90
CA ASP A 98 -4.12 -3.18 5.23
C ASP A 98 -3.64 -2.00 4.36
N VAL A 99 -4.50 -1.02 4.05
CA VAL A 99 -4.16 0.10 3.15
C VAL A 99 -4.36 1.46 3.80
N LEU A 100 -5.50 1.72 4.42
CA LEU A 100 -5.77 3.02 5.04
C LEU A 100 -4.81 3.26 6.21
N ASP A 101 -4.24 4.46 6.29
CA ASP A 101 -3.33 4.89 7.36
C ASP A 101 -2.03 4.09 7.49
N THR A 102 -1.74 3.23 6.53
CA THR A 102 -0.47 2.49 6.45
C THR A 102 0.55 3.28 5.63
N GLN A 103 1.81 2.89 5.76
CA GLN A 103 2.85 3.35 4.86
C GLN A 103 2.77 2.57 3.55
N VAL A 104 3.10 3.26 2.47
CA VAL A 104 3.19 2.69 1.12
C VAL A 104 4.42 3.24 0.44
N ILE A 105 4.94 2.47 -0.50
CA ILE A 105 6.01 2.89 -1.37
C ILE A 105 5.40 3.39 -2.67
N ASP A 106 5.61 4.65 -2.99
CA ASP A 106 5.41 5.23 -4.31
C ASP A 106 6.58 4.78 -5.19
N VAL A 107 6.32 3.81 -6.07
CA VAL A 107 7.35 3.18 -6.89
C VAL A 107 7.85 4.13 -7.96
N VAL A 108 6.94 4.91 -8.57
CA VAL A 108 7.27 5.90 -9.60
C VAL A 108 8.05 7.08 -9.01
N GLY A 109 7.58 7.63 -7.89
CA GLY A 109 8.23 8.72 -7.17
C GLY A 109 9.40 8.29 -6.28
N GLN A 110 9.68 7.00 -6.19
CA GLN A 110 10.72 6.36 -5.37
C GLN A 110 10.70 6.82 -3.91
N ARG A 111 9.53 7.01 -3.30
CA ARG A 111 9.39 7.57 -1.95
C ARG A 111 8.47 6.74 -1.08
N LEU A 112 8.68 6.83 0.24
CA LEU A 112 7.68 6.38 1.20
C LEU A 112 6.63 7.48 1.38
N ALA A 113 5.38 7.07 1.40
CA ALA A 113 4.24 7.92 1.67
C ALA A 113 3.31 7.24 2.68
N ARG A 114 2.41 8.00 3.28
CA ARG A 114 1.37 7.46 4.15
C ARG A 114 0.03 7.64 3.48
N VAL A 115 -0.76 6.57 3.42
CA VAL A 115 -2.11 6.62 2.85
C VAL A 115 -2.99 7.45 3.76
N ALA A 116 -3.57 8.49 3.19
CA ALA A 116 -4.57 9.34 3.81
C ALA A 116 -5.98 8.80 3.56
N GLU A 117 -6.20 8.26 2.37
CA GLU A 117 -7.51 7.81 1.90
C GLU A 117 -7.38 6.73 0.83
N VAL A 118 -8.34 5.81 0.79
CA VAL A 118 -8.46 4.83 -0.30
C VAL A 118 -9.50 5.32 -1.29
N VAL A 119 -9.12 5.41 -2.57
CA VAL A 119 -9.95 5.97 -3.63
C VAL A 119 -10.55 4.84 -4.47
N LEU A 120 -11.88 4.86 -4.54
CA LEU A 120 -12.68 3.90 -5.28
C LEU A 120 -13.41 4.59 -6.45
N ALA A 121 -13.56 3.90 -7.57
CA ALA A 121 -14.41 4.32 -8.68
C ALA A 121 -15.61 3.37 -8.81
N ARG A 122 -16.77 3.91 -9.17
CA ARG A 122 -17.92 3.06 -9.52
C ARG A 122 -17.83 2.72 -11.00
N THR A 123 -17.88 1.43 -11.31
CA THR A 123 -17.91 0.94 -12.70
C THR A 123 -19.32 1.06 -13.28
N SER A 124 -19.44 0.91 -14.61
CA SER A 124 -20.74 0.88 -15.31
C SER A 124 -21.67 -0.24 -14.82
N GLN A 125 -21.12 -1.31 -14.26
CA GLN A 125 -21.84 -2.48 -13.74
C GLN A 125 -22.16 -2.35 -12.24
N ASN A 126 -22.13 -1.14 -11.68
CA ASN A 126 -22.37 -0.89 -10.26
C ASN A 126 -21.41 -1.61 -9.29
N ARG A 127 -20.20 -1.95 -9.77
CA ARG A 127 -19.11 -2.46 -8.93
C ARG A 127 -18.22 -1.33 -8.45
N LEU A 128 -17.44 -1.60 -7.40
CA LEU A 128 -16.38 -0.70 -6.96
C LEU A 128 -15.02 -1.21 -7.40
N GLU A 129 -14.25 -0.30 -7.99
CA GLU A 129 -12.88 -0.50 -8.41
C GLU A 129 -11.95 0.30 -7.51
N LEU A 130 -10.92 -0.35 -7.00
CA LEU A 130 -9.77 0.28 -6.36
C LEU A 130 -8.86 0.86 -7.43
N VAL A 131 -8.88 2.19 -7.51
CA VAL A 131 -8.14 2.94 -8.53
C VAL A 131 -6.87 3.58 -7.97
N GLY A 132 -6.81 3.81 -6.66
CA GLY A 132 -5.62 4.37 -6.04
C GLY A 132 -5.83 4.81 -4.60
N VAL A 133 -4.89 5.63 -4.13
CA VAL A 133 -4.89 6.20 -2.78
C VAL A 133 -4.54 7.69 -2.84
N GLU A 134 -5.12 8.47 -1.92
CA GLU A 134 -4.56 9.78 -1.59
C GLU A 134 -3.47 9.57 -0.55
N VAL A 135 -2.31 10.20 -0.75
CA VAL A 135 -1.20 10.16 0.21
C VAL A 135 -0.93 11.53 0.83
N GLY A 136 -0.43 11.50 2.06
CA GLY A 136 -0.01 12.68 2.81
C GLY A 136 -0.71 12.81 4.16
N PHE A 137 -0.44 13.94 4.83
CA PHE A 137 -0.96 14.18 6.18
C PHE A 137 -2.39 14.76 6.20
N GLY A 138 -2.94 15.11 5.03
CA GLY A 138 -4.29 15.69 4.92
C GLY A 138 -5.37 14.80 5.54
N GLY A 139 -5.33 13.49 5.29
CA GLY A 139 -6.28 12.51 5.87
C GLY A 139 -6.24 12.48 7.40
N VAL A 140 -5.04 12.40 7.99
CA VAL A 140 -4.84 12.43 9.44
C VAL A 140 -5.39 13.73 10.03
N LEU A 141 -5.10 14.87 9.40
CA LEU A 141 -5.62 16.17 9.83
C LEU A 141 -7.15 16.25 9.73
N ARG A 142 -7.78 15.67 8.69
CA ARG A 142 -9.25 15.62 8.55
C ARG A 142 -9.90 14.83 9.69
N ARG A 143 -9.32 13.68 10.06
CA ARG A 143 -9.82 12.82 11.15
C ARG A 143 -9.62 13.42 12.54
N LEU A 144 -8.58 14.22 12.73
CA LEU A 144 -8.36 15.02 13.94
C LEU A 144 -9.22 16.31 13.99
N GLY A 145 -10.11 16.53 13.01
CA GLY A 145 -10.97 17.72 12.95
C GLY A 145 -10.30 18.99 12.42
N LEU A 146 -9.03 18.93 12.00
CA LEU A 146 -8.22 20.05 11.54
C LEU A 146 -8.41 20.36 10.05
N ARG A 147 -9.67 20.52 9.61
CA ARG A 147 -10.06 20.65 8.19
C ARG A 147 -9.35 21.79 7.44
N ARG A 148 -9.08 22.93 8.10
CA ARG A 148 -8.38 24.08 7.49
C ARG A 148 -6.90 23.84 7.22
N LEU A 149 -6.26 22.98 8.01
CA LEU A 149 -4.86 22.59 7.82
C LEU A 149 -4.76 21.49 6.76
N ALA A 150 -5.70 20.55 6.76
CA ALA A 150 -5.80 19.52 5.73
C ALA A 150 -5.92 20.13 4.32
N ALA A 151 -6.77 21.14 4.12
CA ALA A 151 -6.94 21.81 2.83
C ALA A 151 -5.65 22.48 2.30
N ARG A 152 -4.72 22.85 3.18
CA ARG A 152 -3.41 23.42 2.80
C ARG A 152 -2.34 22.35 2.58
N ALA A 153 -2.60 21.12 3.01
CA ALA A 153 -1.62 20.05 2.96
C ALA A 153 -1.42 19.53 1.54
N GLY A 154 -2.30 19.79 0.56
CA GLY A 154 -2.19 19.21 -0.77
C GLY A 154 -2.42 17.69 -0.74
N GLU A 155 -3.09 17.18 -1.76
CA GLU A 155 -3.38 15.76 -1.91
C GLU A 155 -2.59 15.27 -3.12
N ASP A 156 -1.61 14.39 -2.89
CA ASP A 156 -0.96 13.64 -3.97
C ASP A 156 -1.77 12.34 -4.12
N ALA A 157 -2.23 12.03 -5.33
CA ALA A 157 -2.87 10.77 -5.64
C ALA A 157 -1.84 9.79 -6.23
N LEU A 158 -1.84 8.55 -5.76
CA LEU A 158 -1.06 7.46 -6.33
C LEU A 158 -2.03 6.45 -6.95
N ALA A 159 -1.75 6.04 -8.19
CA ALA A 159 -2.47 4.94 -8.81
C ALA A 159 -2.19 3.64 -8.05
N TRP A 160 -3.19 2.76 -7.96
CA TRP A 160 -3.03 1.49 -7.25
C TRP A 160 -1.91 0.61 -7.85
N THR A 161 -1.70 0.70 -9.16
CA THR A 161 -0.65 -0.04 -9.88
C THR A 161 0.75 0.47 -9.61
N ASP A 162 0.90 1.68 -9.06
CA ASP A 162 2.18 2.39 -8.94
C ASP A 162 2.70 2.40 -7.50
N LEU A 163 2.02 1.67 -6.60
CA LEU A 163 2.37 1.59 -5.19
C LEU A 163 2.65 0.18 -4.73
N HIS A 164 3.40 0.08 -3.64
CA HIS A 164 3.61 -1.15 -2.90
C HIS A 164 3.23 -0.96 -1.42
N LEU A 165 2.48 -1.89 -0.87
CA LEU A 165 2.01 -1.87 0.52
C LEU A 165 3.15 -2.29 1.46
N THR A 166 3.20 -1.66 2.64
CA THR A 166 4.13 -2.06 3.71
C THR A 166 3.41 -2.63 4.92
N SER A 167 2.08 -2.83 4.86
CA SER A 167 1.37 -3.58 5.88
C SER A 167 1.77 -5.05 5.79
N GLU A 168 1.86 -5.77 6.91
CA GLU A 168 2.33 -7.17 6.94
C GLU A 168 1.62 -8.04 5.89
N ARG A 169 0.29 -8.05 5.90
CA ARG A 169 -0.50 -8.81 4.91
C ARG A 169 -0.37 -8.24 3.51
N GLY A 170 -0.52 -6.92 3.34
CA GLY A 170 -0.47 -6.29 2.03
C GLY A 170 0.87 -6.48 1.33
N HIS A 171 1.97 -6.39 2.09
CA HIS A 171 3.34 -6.63 1.66
C HIS A 171 3.53 -8.09 1.23
N ALA A 172 3.19 -9.03 2.10
CA ALA A 172 3.32 -10.46 1.81
C ALA A 172 2.52 -10.87 0.57
N VAL A 173 1.27 -10.42 0.46
CA VAL A 173 0.41 -10.71 -0.69
C VAL A 173 1.00 -10.10 -1.97
N GLN A 174 1.38 -8.82 -1.96
CA GLN A 174 1.94 -8.20 -3.16
C GLN A 174 3.29 -8.78 -3.56
N LEU A 175 4.14 -9.19 -2.62
CA LEU A 175 5.40 -9.85 -2.95
C LEU A 175 5.18 -11.20 -3.64
N ALA A 176 4.16 -11.94 -3.25
CA ALA A 176 3.77 -13.19 -3.91
C ALA A 176 3.19 -12.94 -5.32
N THR A 177 2.67 -11.73 -5.61
CA THR A 177 2.12 -11.37 -6.92
C THR A 177 3.22 -10.89 -7.89
N PRO A 178 3.39 -11.53 -9.07
CA PRO A 178 4.42 -11.13 -10.05
C PRO A 178 4.33 -9.65 -10.50
N ARG A 179 3.11 -9.09 -10.54
CA ARG A 179 2.84 -7.72 -11.04
C ARG A 179 3.08 -6.60 -10.02
N SER A 180 3.53 -6.92 -8.81
CA SER A 180 3.82 -5.88 -7.84
C SER A 180 4.81 -4.87 -8.40
N ALA A 181 4.52 -3.57 -8.21
CA ALA A 181 5.30 -2.49 -8.81
C ALA A 181 6.80 -2.56 -8.46
N VAL A 182 7.15 -3.06 -7.27
CA VAL A 182 8.54 -3.27 -6.87
C VAL A 182 9.26 -4.35 -7.69
N ASN A 183 8.54 -5.32 -8.29
CA ASN A 183 9.13 -6.34 -9.17
C ASN A 183 9.53 -5.77 -10.54
N HIS A 184 8.97 -4.63 -10.92
CA HIS A 184 9.27 -3.95 -12.18
C HIS A 184 10.38 -2.90 -12.07
N LEU A 185 10.87 -2.62 -10.86
CA LEU A 185 12.03 -1.74 -10.67
C LEU A 185 13.32 -2.38 -11.16
N ASP A 186 14.14 -1.56 -11.81
CA ASP A 186 15.54 -1.86 -12.13
C ASP A 186 16.42 -1.81 -10.87
N ALA A 187 17.68 -2.26 -10.98
CA ALA A 187 18.57 -2.38 -9.83
C ALA A 187 18.82 -1.03 -9.13
N ARG A 188 18.86 0.08 -9.89
CA ARG A 188 19.07 1.43 -9.36
C ARG A 188 17.84 1.96 -8.63
N GLY A 189 16.65 1.81 -9.22
CA GLY A 189 15.39 2.19 -8.60
C GLY A 189 15.14 1.40 -7.32
N LEU A 190 15.40 0.09 -7.34
CA LEU A 190 15.25 -0.74 -6.16
C LEU A 190 16.31 -0.43 -5.08
N ALA A 191 17.55 -0.09 -5.46
CA ALA A 191 18.57 0.38 -4.52
C ALA A 191 18.15 1.68 -3.81
N ALA A 192 17.60 2.64 -4.57
CA ALA A 192 17.09 3.89 -4.01
C ALA A 192 15.93 3.63 -3.03
N LEU A 193 15.03 2.72 -3.37
CA LEU A 193 13.90 2.32 -2.53
C LEU A 193 14.37 1.61 -1.25
N VAL A 194 15.22 0.58 -1.36
CA VAL A 194 15.76 -0.19 -0.22
C VAL A 194 16.53 0.70 0.75
N SER A 195 17.17 1.77 0.29
CA SER A 195 17.85 2.73 1.17
C SER A 195 16.92 3.47 2.15
N ARG A 196 15.61 3.49 1.86
CA ARG A 196 14.57 4.18 2.63
C ARG A 196 13.68 3.24 3.42
N LEU A 197 13.72 1.95 3.12
CA LEU A 197 12.96 0.92 3.83
C LEU A 197 13.66 0.50 5.12
N ASP A 198 12.85 0.04 6.08
CA ASP A 198 13.34 -0.76 7.18
C ASP A 198 14.03 -2.03 6.67
N THR A 199 14.79 -2.66 7.56
CA THR A 199 15.68 -3.76 7.17
C THR A 199 14.94 -5.03 6.80
N GLU A 200 13.77 -5.27 7.40
CA GLU A 200 12.96 -6.46 7.17
C GLU A 200 12.33 -6.40 5.77
N SER A 201 11.56 -5.35 5.45
CA SER A 201 10.95 -5.20 4.13
C SER A 201 11.99 -5.14 3.00
N ALA A 202 13.14 -4.49 3.24
CA ALA A 202 14.24 -4.50 2.27
C ALA A 202 14.79 -5.92 2.00
N THR A 203 14.88 -6.74 3.05
CA THR A 203 15.38 -8.11 2.98
C THR A 203 14.40 -9.03 2.27
N GLU A 204 13.11 -8.89 2.58
CA GLU A 204 12.02 -9.65 1.96
C GLU A 204 11.91 -9.36 0.46
N ILE A 205 11.90 -8.07 0.07
CA ILE A 205 11.86 -7.68 -1.35
C ILE A 205 13.07 -8.24 -2.10
N LEU A 206 14.29 -8.07 -1.57
CA LEU A 206 15.49 -8.56 -2.27
C LEU A 206 15.57 -10.08 -2.34
N THR A 207 15.10 -10.78 -1.31
CA THR A 207 14.99 -12.24 -1.32
C THR A 207 14.00 -12.69 -2.40
N ALA A 208 12.84 -12.05 -2.51
CA ALA A 208 11.83 -12.36 -3.52
C ALA A 208 12.32 -12.12 -4.96
N ARG A 209 13.20 -11.13 -5.17
CA ARG A 209 13.83 -10.86 -6.49
C ARG A 209 14.93 -11.86 -6.86
N GLY A 210 15.36 -12.69 -5.92
CA GLY A 210 16.39 -13.71 -6.10
C GLY A 210 17.83 -13.18 -6.08
N PRO A 211 18.82 -14.07 -5.88
CA PRO A 211 20.19 -13.69 -5.51
C PRO A 211 20.92 -12.89 -6.60
N ARG A 212 20.68 -13.18 -7.89
CA ARG A 212 21.31 -12.46 -9.00
C ARG A 212 20.88 -10.99 -9.06
N PHE A 213 19.58 -10.72 -8.97
CA PHE A 213 19.08 -9.35 -9.00
C PHE A 213 19.42 -8.62 -7.70
N ALA A 214 19.32 -9.29 -6.55
CA ALA A 214 19.76 -8.74 -5.27
C ALA A 214 21.23 -8.30 -5.33
N ALA A 215 22.11 -9.08 -5.97
CA ALA A 215 23.53 -8.74 -6.13
C ALA A 215 23.72 -7.42 -6.90
N GLU A 216 22.96 -7.19 -7.96
CA GLU A 216 23.00 -5.93 -8.73
C GLU A 216 22.52 -4.75 -7.89
N VAL A 217 21.44 -4.93 -7.13
CA VAL A 217 20.87 -3.89 -6.26
C VAL A 217 21.85 -3.52 -5.15
N ILE A 218 22.46 -4.51 -4.51
CA ILE A 218 23.46 -4.29 -3.46
C ILE A 218 24.69 -3.57 -4.02
N ARG A 219 25.13 -3.89 -5.25
CA ARG A 219 26.22 -3.18 -5.94
C ARG A 219 25.85 -1.73 -6.31
N ALA A 220 24.58 -1.46 -6.60
CA ALA A 220 24.07 -0.12 -6.88
C ALA A 220 23.77 0.69 -5.60
N SER A 221 23.74 0.04 -4.44
CA SER A 221 23.42 0.65 -3.15
C SER A 221 24.63 1.25 -2.45
N HIS A 222 24.39 2.14 -1.48
CA HIS A 222 25.44 2.55 -0.54
C HIS A 222 25.94 1.33 0.26
N PRO A 223 27.25 1.19 0.53
CA PRO A 223 27.79 0.01 1.22
C PRO A 223 27.14 -0.26 2.58
N ASP A 224 26.75 0.77 3.32
CA ASP A 224 26.08 0.58 4.62
C ASP A 224 24.66 0.04 4.47
N VAL A 225 23.96 0.41 3.40
CA VAL A 225 22.64 -0.15 3.07
C VAL A 225 22.80 -1.61 2.68
N GLY A 226 23.78 -1.92 1.82
CA GLY A 226 24.02 -3.30 1.41
C GLY A 226 24.45 -4.20 2.57
N GLU A 227 25.29 -3.71 3.48
CA GLU A 227 25.71 -4.45 4.67
C GLU A 227 24.53 -4.72 5.60
N ARG A 228 23.72 -3.69 5.88
CA ARG A 228 22.50 -3.79 6.70
C ARG A 228 21.57 -4.89 6.18
N VAL A 229 21.30 -4.92 4.87
CA VAL A 229 20.40 -5.92 4.28
C VAL A 229 21.06 -7.30 4.25
N LEU A 230 22.29 -7.43 3.78
CA LEU A 230 22.97 -8.74 3.71
C LEU A 230 23.12 -9.40 5.08
N ARG A 231 23.30 -8.62 6.16
CA ARG A 231 23.37 -9.15 7.53
C ARG A 231 22.02 -9.60 8.08
N ALA A 232 20.92 -9.03 7.60
CA ALA A 232 19.57 -9.40 8.02
C ALA A 232 18.99 -10.56 7.21
N MET A 233 19.48 -10.79 5.99
CA MET A 233 19.15 -11.96 5.19
C MET A 233 19.50 -13.27 5.92
N ALA A 234 18.74 -14.32 5.63
CA ALA A 234 19.14 -15.68 5.96
C ALA A 234 20.54 -15.96 5.38
N ARG A 235 21.41 -16.65 6.16
CA ARG A 235 22.81 -16.90 5.78
C ARG A 235 22.97 -17.45 4.36
N THR A 236 22.08 -18.36 3.96
CA THR A 236 22.06 -18.94 2.61
C THR A 236 21.80 -17.88 1.54
N ASN A 237 20.73 -17.09 1.69
CA ASN A 237 20.37 -16.03 0.74
C ASN A 237 21.47 -14.96 0.63
N ALA A 238 22.08 -14.59 1.76
CA ALA A 238 23.20 -13.65 1.79
C ALA A 238 24.41 -14.20 1.03
N ALA A 239 24.78 -15.46 1.28
CA ALA A 239 25.90 -16.13 0.62
C ALA A 239 25.66 -16.27 -0.89
N GLU A 240 24.46 -16.68 -1.30
CA GLU A 240 24.08 -16.79 -2.72
C GLU A 240 24.09 -15.43 -3.41
N THR A 241 23.58 -14.38 -2.75
CA THR A 241 23.60 -13.01 -3.27
C THR A 241 25.03 -12.52 -3.46
N VAL A 242 25.92 -12.74 -2.48
CA VAL A 242 27.34 -12.36 -2.59
C VAL A 242 28.04 -13.20 -3.68
N ALA A 243 27.73 -14.49 -3.80
CA ALA A 243 28.29 -15.37 -4.82
C ALA A 243 27.86 -15.01 -6.25
N ALA A 244 26.70 -14.38 -6.41
CA ALA A 244 26.20 -13.91 -7.70
C ALA A 244 26.87 -12.60 -8.19
N MET A 245 27.68 -11.95 -7.36
CA MET A 245 28.44 -10.75 -7.75
C MET A 245 29.69 -11.10 -8.56
N PRO A 246 30.24 -10.16 -9.35
CA PRO A 246 31.61 -10.27 -9.87
C PRO A 246 32.62 -10.55 -8.75
N ALA A 247 33.68 -11.29 -9.05
CA ALA A 247 34.60 -11.86 -8.04
C ALA A 247 35.25 -10.81 -7.13
N ASP A 248 35.62 -9.65 -7.67
CA ASP A 248 36.19 -8.52 -6.93
C ASP A 248 35.19 -7.92 -5.93
N HIS A 249 33.93 -7.77 -6.34
CA HIS A 249 32.85 -7.33 -5.47
C HIS A 249 32.53 -8.38 -4.40
N ALA A 250 32.44 -9.65 -4.78
CA ALA A 250 32.11 -10.74 -3.87
C ALA A 250 33.16 -10.84 -2.75
N THR A 251 34.44 -10.77 -3.08
CA THR A 251 35.53 -10.77 -2.08
C THR A 251 35.41 -9.61 -1.11
N ARG A 252 35.21 -8.39 -1.61
CA ARG A 252 35.02 -7.20 -0.76
C ARG A 252 33.86 -7.35 0.21
N TRP A 253 32.75 -7.92 -0.25
CA TRP A 253 31.58 -8.15 0.62
C TRP A 253 31.81 -9.25 1.65
N ARG A 254 32.50 -10.34 1.30
CA ARG A 254 32.88 -11.38 2.28
C ARG A 254 33.75 -10.80 3.39
N ASP A 255 34.77 -10.01 3.03
CA ASP A 255 35.66 -9.37 3.99
C ASP A 255 34.89 -8.40 4.91
N ARG A 256 34.00 -7.59 4.32
CA ARG A 256 33.15 -6.65 5.07
C ARG A 256 32.20 -7.36 6.04
N LEU A 257 31.58 -8.46 5.62
CA LEU A 257 30.66 -9.23 6.46
C LEU A 257 31.36 -10.02 7.57
N ALA A 258 32.62 -10.45 7.35
CA ALA A 258 33.45 -11.10 8.35
C ALA A 258 33.90 -10.15 9.48
N GLY A 259 34.00 -8.85 9.20
CA GLY A 259 34.26 -7.83 10.21
C GLY A 259 33.08 -7.59 11.16
N SER A 260 33.39 -7.05 12.35
CA SER A 260 32.38 -6.55 13.28
C SER A 260 31.52 -5.47 12.60
N PRO A 261 30.20 -5.43 12.86
CA PRO A 261 29.33 -4.42 12.27
C PRO A 261 29.89 -3.03 12.56
N THR A 262 29.89 -2.16 11.54
CA THR A 262 29.98 -0.73 11.81
C THR A 262 28.69 -0.34 12.54
N LEU A 263 28.73 -0.32 13.87
CA LEU A 263 27.61 0.09 14.71
C LEU A 263 27.15 1.49 14.26
N LEU A 264 26.01 1.54 13.58
CA LEU A 264 25.25 2.78 13.39
C LEU A 264 24.54 3.08 14.70
N ASP A 265 25.29 3.63 15.66
CA ASP A 265 24.77 4.38 16.80
C ASP A 265 24.27 5.77 16.34
N ARG A 266 23.54 5.79 15.23
CA ARG A 266 22.84 6.98 14.76
C ARG A 266 21.35 6.69 14.87
N PRO A 267 20.64 7.31 15.82
CA PRO A 267 19.18 7.25 15.81
C PRO A 267 18.74 7.76 14.44
N PHE A 268 18.14 6.89 13.63
CA PHE A 268 17.39 7.31 12.46
C PHE A 268 16.32 8.26 12.98
N LEU A 269 16.54 9.56 12.75
CA LEU A 269 15.59 10.60 13.09
C LEU A 269 14.26 10.21 12.42
N ARG A 270 13.31 9.78 13.25
CA ARG A 270 11.89 9.73 12.85
C ARG A 270 11.55 11.12 12.34
N SER A 271 11.10 11.17 11.10
CA SER A 271 10.66 12.37 10.37
C SER A 271 11.75 13.38 10.00
N GLN A 272 12.47 13.11 8.90
CA GLN A 272 12.81 14.20 7.99
C GLN A 272 11.54 14.60 7.24
N VAL A 273 10.78 15.55 7.79
CA VAL A 273 9.80 16.31 7.00
C VAL A 273 10.62 17.09 5.98
N TRP A 274 10.75 16.54 4.77
CA TRP A 274 11.52 17.18 3.70
C TRP A 274 10.69 18.32 3.07
N PRO A 275 11.30 19.48 2.77
CA PRO A 275 10.60 20.60 2.17
C PRO A 275 10.08 20.25 0.78
N ARG A 276 8.80 20.54 0.55
CA ARG A 276 8.13 20.44 -0.74
C ARG A 276 8.87 21.28 -1.77
N ARG A 277 9.39 20.67 -2.84
CA ARG A 277 9.73 21.42 -4.04
C ARG A 277 8.43 21.96 -4.62
N ARG A 278 8.24 23.27 -4.54
CA ARG A 278 7.18 23.96 -5.27
C ARG A 278 7.54 23.87 -6.75
N HIS A 279 6.73 23.15 -7.52
CA HIS A 279 6.64 23.46 -8.95
C HIS A 279 6.01 24.85 -9.05
N ALA A 280 6.82 25.84 -9.41
CA ALA A 280 6.30 27.11 -9.88
C ALA A 280 5.63 26.84 -11.24
N PRO A 281 4.36 27.24 -11.46
CA PRO A 281 3.80 27.24 -12.79
C PRO A 281 4.63 28.20 -13.65
N ALA A 282 4.98 27.77 -14.86
CA ALA A 282 5.61 28.62 -15.84
C ALA A 282 4.65 29.78 -16.18
N GLU A 283 4.89 30.95 -15.60
CA GLU A 283 4.25 32.19 -16.03
C GLU A 283 4.79 32.55 -17.42
N GLY A 284 3.87 32.56 -18.38
CA GLY A 284 4.12 33.02 -19.74
C GLY A 284 4.64 34.45 -19.73
N ARG A 285 5.86 34.64 -20.25
CA ARG A 285 6.33 35.94 -20.70
C ARG A 285 5.72 36.21 -22.08
N GLY A 286 4.94 37.27 -22.20
CA GLY A 286 4.48 37.75 -23.51
C GLY A 286 3.33 38.74 -23.42
N ALA A 287 3.47 39.82 -22.64
CA ALA A 287 2.62 40.99 -22.78
C ALA A 287 3.49 42.22 -23.01
N GLU A 288 3.53 42.58 -24.28
CA GLU A 288 4.12 43.77 -24.88
C GLU A 288 3.58 45.04 -24.18
N ARG A 289 4.48 45.94 -23.76
CA ARG A 289 4.11 47.32 -23.41
C ARG A 289 4.43 48.20 -24.62
N PRO A 290 3.51 49.07 -25.08
CA PRO A 290 3.90 50.15 -25.97
C PRO A 290 4.62 51.23 -25.14
N LYS A 291 5.72 51.76 -25.66
CA LYS A 291 6.31 53.02 -25.19
C LYS A 291 5.74 54.18 -26.03
N PRO A 292 5.71 55.41 -25.47
CA PRO A 292 5.11 56.58 -26.10
C PRO A 292 5.89 57.07 -27.33
#